data_AF-A0A1F3VPE3-F1
#
_entry.id   AF-A0A1F3VPE3-F1
#
_cell.length_a   1.000
_cell.length_b   1.000
_cell.length_c   1.000
_cell.angle_alpha   90.00
_cell.angle_beta   90.00
_cell.angle_gamma   90.00
#
_symmetry.space_group_name_H-M   'P 1'
#
loop_
_entity.id
_entity.type
_entity.pdbx_description
1 polymer ?
#
loop_
_entity_poly.entity_id
_entity_poly.type
_entity_poly.pdbx_seq_one_letter_code
_entity_poly.pdbx_strand_id
1 'polypeptide(L)' 'MHLAKGLEFRAIVVMACDDEIIPLQERIETAADDTDLEEVYNTERHLLYVACTRARDHLLITGVNPGSEFLDDLKI' A
#
# COMPACT_ATOMS: atom_id res chain seq x y z
N MET A 1 1.36 7.76 -3.23
CA MET A 1 0.66 6.97 -4.29
C MET A 1 -0.61 7.64 -4.86
N HIS A 2 -1.21 8.63 -4.19
CA HIS A 2 -2.51 9.22 -4.56
C HIS A 2 -2.64 9.80 -5.98
N LEU A 3 -1.55 10.27 -6.59
CA LEU A 3 -1.56 10.85 -7.94
C LEU A 3 -1.76 9.82 -9.07
N ALA A 4 -1.72 8.52 -8.75
CA ALA A 4 -1.86 7.46 -9.74
C ALA A 4 -3.33 7.20 -10.13
N LYS A 5 -4.29 7.76 -9.38
CA LYS A 5 -5.73 7.55 -9.61
C LYS A 5 -6.16 8.06 -10.98
N GLY A 6 -6.89 7.22 -11.73
CA GLY A 6 -7.40 7.57 -13.06
C GLY A 6 -6.37 7.49 -14.19
N LEU A 7 -5.13 7.07 -13.88
CA LEU A 7 -4.09 6.79 -14.85
C LEU A 7 -3.91 5.28 -15.01
N GLU A 8 -3.30 4.85 -16.10
CA GLU A 8 -2.87 3.47 -16.32
C GLU A 8 -1.57 3.43 -17.10
N PHE A 9 -0.69 2.51 -16.75
CA PHE A 9 0.62 2.37 -17.37
C PHE A 9 0.89 0.91 -17.71
N ARG A 10 1.69 0.69 -18.76
CA ARG A 10 2.11 -0.67 -19.13
C ARG A 10 2.88 -1.35 -18.02
N ALA A 11 3.77 -0.62 -17.36
CA ALA A 11 4.52 -1.10 -16.21
C ALA A 11 4.40 -0.12 -15.04
N ILE A 12 4.26 -0.66 -13.83
CA ILE A 12 4.30 0.08 -12.56
C ILE A 12 5.33 -0.56 -11.64
N VAL A 13 6.06 0.29 -10.93
CA VAL A 13 6.86 -0.12 -9.77
C VAL A 13 6.28 0.53 -8.52
N VAL A 14 5.88 -0.28 -7.55
CA VAL A 14 5.54 0.18 -6.20
C VAL A 14 6.75 -0.10 -5.32
N MET A 15 7.42 0.96 -4.89
CA MET A 15 8.70 0.88 -4.15
C MET A 15 8.51 1.19 -2.68
N ALA A 16 9.44 0.69 -1.87
CA ALA A 16 9.46 0.86 -0.42
C ALA A 16 8.16 0.36 0.24
N CYS A 17 7.67 -0.82 -0.19
CA CYS A 17 6.58 -1.52 0.50
C CYS A 17 7.12 -2.21 1.76
N ASP A 18 7.63 -1.40 2.67
CA ASP A 18 8.34 -1.82 3.86
C ASP A 18 7.41 -1.77 5.08
N ASP A 19 7.82 -2.42 6.16
CA ASP A 19 7.20 -2.22 7.47
C ASP A 19 7.25 -0.74 7.86
N GLU A 20 6.26 -0.26 8.61
CA GLU A 20 6.05 1.16 9.02
C GLU A 20 5.87 2.20 7.89
N ILE A 21 6.17 1.86 6.63
CA ILE A 21 5.99 2.73 5.46
C ILE A 21 4.60 2.59 4.86
N ILE A 22 4.11 1.35 4.75
CA ILE A 22 2.74 1.06 4.38
C ILE A 22 2.23 -0.13 5.20
N PRO A 23 1.16 0.01 6.00
CA PRO A 23 0.47 1.27 6.33
C PRO A 23 1.41 2.30 6.98
N LEU A 24 1.23 3.58 6.67
CA LEU A 24 2.07 4.66 7.20
C LEU A 24 1.95 4.75 8.73
N GLN A 25 3.04 4.49 9.45
CA GLN A 25 3.09 4.42 10.91
C GLN A 25 2.56 5.69 11.59
N GLU A 26 2.90 6.88 11.07
CA GLU A 26 2.41 8.15 11.62
C GLU A 26 0.88 8.21 11.66
N ARG A 27 0.19 7.64 10.66
CA ARG A 27 -1.28 7.63 10.64
C ARG A 27 -1.85 6.66 11.68
N ILE A 28 -1.18 5.53 11.90
CA ILE A 28 -1.55 4.53 12.91
C ILE A 28 -1.46 5.16 14.30
N GLU A 29 -0.39 5.88 14.58
CA GLU A 29 -0.16 6.53 15.89
C GLU A 29 -1.15 7.65 16.19
N THR A 30 -1.73 8.27 15.16
CA THR A 30 -2.75 9.31 15.33
C THR A 30 -4.17 8.78 15.53
N ALA A 31 -4.39 7.46 15.37
CA ALA A 31 -5.73 6.88 15.51
C ALA A 31 -6.24 7.00 16.95
N ALA A 32 -7.47 7.50 17.11
CA ALA A 32 -8.04 7.76 18.44
C ALA A 32 -8.62 6.51 19.12
N ASP A 33 -9.09 5.55 18.32
CA ASP A 33 -9.70 4.30 18.77
C ASP A 33 -9.55 3.20 17.70
N ASP A 34 -10.02 1.98 18.02
CA ASP A 34 -9.94 0.83 17.13
C ASP A 34 -10.70 1.03 15.81
N THR A 35 -11.75 1.85 15.79
CA THR A 35 -12.53 2.11 14.57
C THR A 35 -11.74 3.02 13.63
N ASP A 36 -11.14 4.09 14.16
CA ASP A 36 -10.26 4.98 13.42
C ASP A 36 -9.01 4.25 12.91
N LEU A 37 -8.43 3.36 13.74
CA LEU A 37 -7.33 2.50 13.34
C LEU A 37 -7.70 1.60 12.15
N GLU A 38 -8.88 0.97 12.20
CA GLU A 38 -9.39 0.15 11.10
C GLU A 38 -9.58 0.99 9.81
N GLU A 39 -10.09 2.21 9.92
CA GLU A 39 -10.24 3.13 8.79
C GLU A 39 -8.89 3.53 8.16
N VAL A 40 -7.87 3.81 8.97
CA VAL A 40 -6.51 4.07 8.50
C VAL A 40 -5.98 2.86 7.72
N TYR A 41 -6.08 1.68 8.31
CA TYR A 41 -5.65 0.42 7.69
C TYR A 41 -6.35 0.17 6.35
N ASN A 42 -7.67 0.33 6.31
CA ASN A 42 -8.48 0.14 5.10
C ASN A 42 -8.09 1.17 4.02
N THR A 43 -7.84 2.41 4.40
CA THR A 43 -7.44 3.48 3.47
C THR A 43 -6.07 3.21 2.86
N GLU A 44 -5.08 2.85 3.69
CA GLU A 44 -3.72 2.53 3.24
C GLU A 44 -3.71 1.27 2.36
N ARG A 45 -4.46 0.23 2.73
CA ARG A 45 -4.61 -0.98 1.90
C ARG A 45 -5.26 -0.66 0.56
N HIS A 46 -6.29 0.19 0.56
CA HIS A 46 -6.91 0.65 -0.69
C HIS A 46 -5.94 1.44 -1.56
N LEU A 47 -5.04 2.23 -0.96
CA LEU A 47 -4.02 2.96 -1.69
C LEU A 47 -3.03 2.03 -2.39
N LEU A 48 -2.57 0.97 -1.70
CA LEU A 48 -1.74 -0.08 -2.29
C LEU A 48 -2.46 -0.76 -3.46
N TYR A 49 -3.71 -1.18 -3.26
CA TYR A 49 -4.53 -1.78 -4.30
C TYR A 49 -4.66 -0.88 -5.53
N VAL A 50 -4.97 0.40 -5.33
CA VAL A 50 -5.08 1.36 -6.44
C VAL A 50 -3.75 1.46 -7.18
N ALA A 51 -2.63 1.59 -6.47
CA ALA A 51 -1.30 1.67 -7.08
C ALA A 51 -0.95 0.41 -7.91
N CYS A 52 -1.15 -0.77 -7.34
CA CYS A 52 -0.90 -2.05 -8.01
C CYS A 52 -1.78 -2.22 -9.26
N THR A 53 -3.06 -1.87 -9.18
CA THR A 53 -4.00 -2.00 -10.32
C THR A 53 -3.84 -0.93 -11.40
N ARG A 54 -2.91 0.01 -11.26
CA ARG A 54 -2.55 0.90 -12.37
C ARG A 54 -1.67 0.21 -13.41
N ALA A 55 -1.10 -0.96 -13.07
CA ALA A 55 -0.30 -1.77 -13.97
C ALA A 55 -1.18 -2.54 -14.97
N ARG A 56 -0.90 -2.40 -16.26
CA ARG A 56 -1.58 -3.16 -17.32
C ARG A 56 -0.88 -4.47 -17.65
N ASP A 57 0.45 -4.42 -17.84
CA ASP A 57 1.23 -5.55 -18.34
C ASP A 57 2.16 -6.09 -17.24
N HIS A 58 2.85 -5.20 -16.52
CA HIS A 58 3.87 -5.57 -15.54
C HIS A 58 3.74 -4.79 -14.24
N LEU A 59 3.76 -5.52 -13.12
CA LEU A 59 3.80 -4.97 -11.78
C LEU A 59 5.07 -5.47 -11.09
N LEU A 60 5.87 -4.55 -10.57
CA LEU A 60 6.98 -4.84 -9.66
C LEU A 60 6.69 -4.20 -8.31
N ILE A 61 6.72 -5.00 -7.25
CA ILE A 61 6.64 -4.51 -5.87
C ILE A 61 7.99 -4.78 -5.23
N THR A 62 8.56 -3.76 -4.58
CA THR A 62 9.85 -3.89 -3.90
C THR A 62 9.73 -3.43 -2.46
N GLY A 63 10.46 -4.11 -1.58
CA GLY A 63 10.63 -3.71 -0.19
C GLY A 63 11.84 -4.41 0.44
N VAL A 64 12.14 -4.05 1.68
CA VAL A 64 13.17 -4.65 2.53
C VAL A 64 12.56 -5.71 3.46
N ASN A 65 13.39 -6.28 4.34
CA ASN A 65 12.93 -7.18 5.40
C ASN A 65 13.15 -6.49 6.76
N PRO A 66 12.11 -6.31 7.60
CA PRO A 66 10.71 -6.67 7.38
C PRO A 66 10.04 -5.84 6.28
N GLY A 67 9.18 -6.51 5.50
CA GLY A 67 8.34 -5.87 4.49
C GLY A 67 6.97 -5.55 5.07
N SER A 68 6.19 -4.72 4.36
CA SER A 68 4.82 -4.38 4.75
C SER A 68 3.97 -5.62 4.99
N GLU A 69 3.17 -5.61 6.06
CA GLU A 69 2.19 -6.67 6.35
C GLU A 69 1.16 -6.85 5.21
N PHE A 70 0.86 -5.81 4.43
CA PHE A 70 -0.05 -5.91 3.29
C PHE A 70 0.51 -6.78 2.15
N LEU A 71 1.81 -7.07 2.14
CA LEU A 71 2.40 -8.00 1.17
C LEU A 71 2.01 -9.45 1.44
N ASP A 72 1.58 -9.78 2.67
CA ASP A 72 1.09 -11.11 3.00
C ASP A 72 -0.22 -11.43 2.27
N ASP A 73 -1.05 -10.42 1.98
CA ASP A 73 -2.30 -10.55 1.21
C ASP A 73 -2.05 -11.01 -0.25
N LEU A 74 -0.81 -10.86 -0.75
CA LEU A 74 -0.42 -11.23 -2.12
C LEU A 74 0.26 -12.61 -2.22
N LYS A 75 0.59 -13.22 -1.08
CA LYS A 75 1.18 -14.56 -1.06
C LYS A 75 0.09 -15.58 -1.38
N ILE A 76 0.26 -16.30 -2.50
CA ILE A 76 -0.60 -17.41 -2.92
C ILE A 76 -0.14 -18.69 -2.25
#